data_AF-A0A9D6WDL4-F1
#
_entry.id   AF-A0A9D6WDL4-F1
#
_cell.length_a   1.000
_cell.length_b   1.000
_cell.length_c   1.000
_cell.angle_alpha   90.00
_cell.angle_beta   90.00
_cell.angle_gamma   90.00
#
_symmetry.space_group_name_H-M   'P 1'
#
loop_
_entity.id
_entity.type
_entity.pdbx_description
1 polymer ?
#
loop_
_entity_poly.entity_id
_entity_poly.type
_entity_poly.pdbx_seq_one_letter_code
_entity_poly.pdbx_strand_id
1 'polypeptide(L)'
;MTDTLEAALAVLRADLDTARVDAASQEHYERWAKLDTWRARAEALPLLIGEDPASYAPPAPETARGAAHARLWAAFTAATGNPDPEAAVTPFALRRFAQEHGLALPLGLSRLLDFIALVLPAQSGEGRAAAERAVALAEDRETTLGAALYLVTRQAGDCLDGEGYYDAARIVDLIRTRAVFWWPLAPPTLSREQMIELLVKWLPSATR
;
A
#
# COMPACT_ATOMS: atom_id res chain seq x y z
N MET A 1 30.22 23.54 -1.76
CA MET A 1 28.79 23.59 -1.38
C MET A 1 28.20 22.25 -1.78
N THR A 2 27.60 21.55 -0.83
CA THR A 2 27.12 20.17 -1.03
C THR A 2 26.05 20.16 -2.11
N ASP A 3 26.30 19.34 -3.13
CA ASP A 3 25.61 19.34 -4.42
C ASP A 3 24.32 18.50 -4.32
N THR A 4 23.46 18.81 -3.35
CA THR A 4 22.35 17.93 -2.93
C THR A 4 21.03 18.26 -3.60
N LEU A 5 20.14 17.27 -3.70
CA LEU A 5 18.76 17.47 -4.18
C LEU A 5 17.96 18.42 -3.28
N GLU A 6 18.25 18.42 -1.98
CA GLU A 6 17.67 19.36 -1.03
C GLU A 6 18.00 20.82 -1.38
N ALA A 7 19.26 21.11 -1.76
CA ALA A 7 19.67 22.44 -2.21
C ALA A 7 18.97 22.83 -3.51
N ALA A 8 18.82 21.90 -4.46
CA ALA A 8 18.05 22.14 -5.68
C ALA A 8 16.58 22.45 -5.37
N LEU A 9 15.95 21.69 -4.47
CA LEU A 9 14.58 21.88 -4.06
C LEU A 9 14.39 23.22 -3.32
N ALA A 10 15.36 23.64 -2.52
CA ALA A 10 15.36 24.95 -1.87
C ALA A 10 15.39 26.11 -2.89
N VAL A 11 16.20 26.00 -3.95
CA VAL A 11 16.21 26.99 -5.05
C VAL A 11 14.85 27.05 -5.76
N LEU A 12 14.21 25.91 -5.98
CA LEU A 12 12.88 25.85 -6.62
C LEU A 12 11.77 26.40 -5.69
N ARG A 13 11.96 26.34 -4.39
CA ARG A 13 10.97 26.77 -3.38
C ARG A 13 11.20 28.15 -2.80
N ALA A 14 12.22 28.88 -3.25
CA ALA A 14 12.65 30.14 -2.64
C ALA A 14 11.50 31.15 -2.44
N ASP A 15 10.52 31.17 -3.35
CA ASP A 15 9.38 32.11 -3.34
C ASP A 15 8.05 31.44 -2.96
N LEU A 16 8.08 30.19 -2.48
CA LEU A 16 6.88 29.40 -2.20
C LEU A 16 6.71 29.16 -0.70
N ASP A 17 5.49 29.43 -0.20
CA ASP A 17 5.11 29.07 1.17
C ASP A 17 4.66 27.61 1.23
N THR A 18 5.63 26.69 1.26
CA THR A 18 5.37 25.23 1.32
C THR A 18 4.86 24.75 2.68
N ALA A 19 4.87 25.61 3.69
CA ALA A 19 4.31 25.34 5.02
C ALA A 19 2.87 25.83 5.17
N ARG A 20 2.35 26.58 4.18
CA ARG A 20 0.97 27.10 4.18
C ARG A 20 -0.04 25.96 4.28
N VAL A 21 -0.94 26.07 5.25
CA VAL A 21 -2.10 25.19 5.39
C VAL A 21 -3.35 26.05 5.59
N ASP A 22 -3.87 26.56 4.49
CA ASP A 22 -5.20 27.18 4.46
C ASP A 22 -6.13 26.44 3.49
N ALA A 23 -7.40 26.85 3.46
CA ALA A 23 -8.41 26.19 2.64
C ALA A 23 -8.05 26.19 1.15
N ALA A 24 -7.46 27.28 0.64
CA ALA A 24 -7.09 27.38 -0.77
C ALA A 24 -5.94 26.41 -1.11
N SER A 25 -4.93 26.31 -0.24
CA SER A 25 -3.80 25.38 -0.40
C SER A 25 -4.26 23.93 -0.32
N GLN A 26 -5.19 23.63 0.59
CA GLN A 26 -5.76 22.29 0.73
C GLN A 26 -6.60 21.92 -0.51
N GLU A 27 -7.51 22.79 -0.95
CA GLU A 27 -8.34 22.56 -2.14
C GLU A 27 -7.47 22.34 -3.39
N HIS A 28 -6.36 23.08 -3.50
CA HIS A 28 -5.38 22.88 -4.56
C HIS A 28 -4.84 21.45 -4.60
N TYR A 29 -4.32 20.91 -3.49
CA TYR A 29 -3.79 19.55 -3.46
C TYR A 29 -4.88 18.47 -3.58
N GLU A 30 -6.06 18.70 -3.01
CA GLU A 30 -7.20 17.78 -3.13
C GLU A 30 -7.66 17.59 -4.57
N ARG A 31 -7.58 18.63 -5.40
CA ARG A 31 -7.90 18.53 -6.83
C ARG A 31 -7.02 17.49 -7.52
N TRP A 32 -5.73 17.49 -7.21
CA TRP A 32 -4.73 16.60 -7.83
C TRP A 32 -4.73 15.20 -7.22
N ALA A 33 -4.99 15.07 -5.93
CA ALA A 33 -4.99 13.77 -5.25
C ALA A 33 -6.20 12.87 -5.61
N LYS A 34 -7.22 13.42 -6.29
CA LYS A 34 -8.33 12.64 -6.85
C LYS A 34 -7.92 11.80 -8.06
N LEU A 35 -6.75 12.07 -8.65
CA LEU A 35 -6.24 11.33 -9.79
C LEU A 35 -5.41 10.14 -9.31
N ASP A 36 -5.60 8.98 -9.92
CA ASP A 36 -4.82 7.77 -9.60
C ASP A 36 -3.34 7.89 -10.06
N THR A 37 -3.11 8.68 -11.11
CA THR A 37 -1.79 8.92 -11.69
C THR A 37 -1.62 10.37 -12.13
N TRP A 38 -0.37 10.84 -12.09
CA TRP A 38 0.08 12.13 -12.57
C TRP A 38 1.11 11.97 -13.69
N ARG A 39 1.21 12.95 -14.57
CA ARG A 39 2.32 13.07 -15.53
C ARG A 39 3.59 13.45 -14.80
N ALA A 40 4.65 12.66 -14.98
CA ALA A 40 5.91 12.78 -14.24
C ALA A 40 6.46 14.21 -14.20
N ARG A 41 6.58 14.86 -15.36
CA ARG A 41 7.20 16.18 -15.46
C ARG A 41 6.21 17.34 -15.34
N ALA A 42 5.04 17.20 -15.93
CA ALA A 42 4.05 18.27 -15.98
C ALA A 42 3.26 18.43 -14.67
N GLU A 43 3.13 17.36 -13.87
CA GLU A 43 2.23 17.33 -12.71
C GLU A 43 2.96 16.90 -11.42
N ALA A 44 3.63 15.76 -11.42
CA ALA A 44 4.26 15.23 -10.20
C ALA A 44 5.42 16.12 -9.70
N LEU A 45 6.29 16.58 -10.61
CA LEU A 45 7.39 17.50 -10.28
C LEU A 45 6.90 18.84 -9.69
N PRO A 46 5.95 19.56 -10.32
CA PRO A 46 5.39 20.79 -9.75
C PRO A 46 4.76 20.59 -8.38
N LEU A 47 3.99 19.50 -8.18
CA LEU A 47 3.41 19.16 -6.88
C LEU A 47 4.50 18.89 -5.83
N LEU A 48 5.59 18.22 -6.20
CA LEU A 48 6.75 18.06 -5.33
C LEU A 48 7.36 19.40 -4.96
N ILE A 49 7.46 20.36 -5.89
CA ILE A 49 7.99 21.70 -5.60
C ILE A 49 7.02 22.50 -4.72
N GLY A 50 5.71 22.29 -4.89
CA GLY A 50 4.64 23.06 -4.24
C GLY A 50 3.99 24.11 -5.15
N GLU A 51 4.11 23.93 -6.47
CA GLU A 51 3.45 24.77 -7.48
C GLU A 51 2.22 24.08 -8.06
N ASP A 52 1.29 24.86 -8.62
CA ASP A 52 0.14 24.33 -9.33
C ASP A 52 0.53 23.86 -10.74
N PRO A 53 0.41 22.55 -11.06
CA PRO A 53 0.66 22.03 -12.39
C PRO A 53 -0.08 22.76 -13.52
N ALA A 54 -1.28 23.29 -13.25
CA ALA A 54 -2.08 23.98 -14.26
C ALA A 54 -1.45 25.32 -14.72
N SER A 55 -0.64 25.94 -13.86
CA SER A 55 0.07 27.19 -14.15
C SER A 55 1.59 27.00 -14.27
N TYR A 56 2.08 25.78 -14.11
CA TYR A 56 3.50 25.52 -14.03
C TYR A 56 4.17 25.68 -15.40
N ALA A 57 5.19 26.55 -15.44
CA ALA A 57 6.07 26.71 -16.58
C ALA A 57 7.48 26.28 -16.18
N PRO A 58 8.08 25.28 -16.86
CA PRO A 58 9.45 24.87 -16.57
C PRO A 58 10.41 26.06 -16.67
N PRO A 59 11.30 26.26 -15.68
CA PRO A 59 12.25 27.37 -15.70
C PRO A 59 13.24 27.23 -16.85
N ALA A 60 13.69 28.37 -17.39
CA ALA A 60 14.67 28.42 -18.47
C ALA A 60 15.99 27.73 -18.05
N PRO A 61 16.58 26.85 -18.89
CA PRO A 61 17.71 25.99 -18.52
C PRO A 61 18.95 26.74 -18.02
N GLU A 62 19.15 27.98 -18.48
CA GLU A 62 20.33 28.79 -18.20
C GLU A 62 20.26 29.46 -16.81
N THR A 63 19.10 29.41 -16.15
CA THR A 63 18.89 30.00 -14.83
C THR A 63 19.28 29.03 -13.71
N ALA A 64 19.57 29.55 -12.51
CA ALA A 64 19.81 28.71 -11.33
C ALA A 64 18.60 27.80 -11.04
N ARG A 65 17.37 28.30 -11.25
CA ARG A 65 16.12 27.54 -11.13
C ARG A 65 16.03 26.44 -12.20
N GLY A 66 16.46 26.72 -13.43
CA GLY A 66 16.59 25.77 -14.54
C GLY A 66 17.54 24.61 -14.22
N ALA A 67 18.74 24.95 -13.73
CA ALA A 67 19.73 23.95 -13.31
C ALA A 67 19.21 23.09 -12.15
N ALA A 68 18.57 23.70 -11.15
CA ALA A 68 17.95 22.97 -10.04
C ALA A 68 16.83 22.03 -10.51
N HIS A 69 15.96 22.52 -11.41
CA HIS A 69 14.90 21.73 -12.01
C HIS A 69 15.45 20.53 -12.80
N ALA A 70 16.46 20.75 -13.65
CA ALA A 70 17.08 19.69 -14.43
C ALA A 70 17.67 18.58 -13.55
N ARG A 71 18.28 18.96 -12.41
CA ARG A 71 18.82 18.01 -11.43
C ARG A 71 17.73 17.21 -10.73
N LEU A 72 16.67 17.88 -10.29
CA LEU A 72 15.54 17.21 -9.67
C LEU A 72 14.88 16.22 -10.64
N TRP A 73 14.72 16.62 -11.92
CA TRP A 73 14.22 15.73 -12.96
C TRP A 73 15.13 14.54 -13.25
N ALA A 74 16.44 14.75 -13.31
CA ALA A 74 17.41 13.68 -13.52
C ALA A 74 17.38 12.65 -12.37
N ALA A 75 17.30 13.09 -11.12
CA ALA A 75 17.15 12.18 -9.99
C ALA A 75 15.81 11.45 -10.00
N PHE A 76 14.73 12.16 -10.35
CA PHE A 76 13.40 11.57 -10.43
C PHE A 76 13.33 10.46 -11.48
N THR A 77 13.84 10.70 -12.70
CA THR A 77 13.87 9.71 -13.77
C THR A 77 14.80 8.54 -13.47
N ALA A 78 15.92 8.78 -12.76
CA ALA A 78 16.80 7.71 -12.28
C ALA A 78 16.09 6.79 -11.26
N ALA A 79 15.31 7.37 -10.34
CA ALA A 79 14.57 6.61 -9.33
C ALA A 79 13.37 5.84 -9.91
N THR A 80 12.68 6.40 -10.91
CA THR A 80 11.54 5.74 -11.55
C THR A 80 11.95 4.78 -12.67
N GLY A 81 13.19 4.87 -13.17
CA GLY A 81 13.66 4.12 -14.33
C GLY A 81 12.97 4.51 -15.64
N ASN A 82 12.25 5.64 -15.67
CA ASN A 82 11.52 6.09 -16.84
C ASN A 82 11.87 7.55 -17.18
N PRO A 83 12.56 7.81 -18.30
CA PRO A 83 12.91 9.17 -18.72
C PRO A 83 11.77 9.93 -19.42
N ASP A 84 10.64 9.26 -19.71
CA ASP A 84 9.49 9.87 -20.39
C ASP A 84 8.85 10.96 -19.50
N PRO A 85 8.83 12.23 -19.93
CA PRO A 85 8.19 13.32 -19.18
C PRO A 85 6.70 13.11 -18.95
N GLU A 86 6.02 12.34 -19.80
CA GLU A 86 4.59 12.05 -19.71
C GLU A 86 4.29 10.72 -19.00
N ALA A 87 5.32 10.05 -18.49
CA ALA A 87 5.14 8.81 -17.74
C ALA A 87 4.14 8.98 -16.61
N ALA A 88 3.21 8.03 -16.49
CA ALA A 88 2.27 7.98 -15.39
C ALA A 88 2.97 7.62 -14.08
N VAL A 89 2.83 8.48 -13.08
CA VAL A 89 3.40 8.38 -11.74
C VAL A 89 2.28 8.38 -10.72
N THR A 90 2.25 7.41 -9.81
CA THR A 90 1.26 7.42 -8.74
C THR A 90 1.66 8.42 -7.64
N PRO A 91 0.70 8.96 -6.88
CA PRO A 91 0.99 9.81 -5.72
C PRO A 91 1.96 9.16 -4.72
N PHE A 92 1.85 7.85 -4.55
CA PHE A 92 2.74 7.07 -3.69
C PHE A 92 4.16 6.93 -4.23
N ALA A 93 4.33 6.84 -5.56
CA ALA A 93 5.66 6.82 -6.16
C ALA A 93 6.39 8.16 -5.93
N LEU A 94 5.69 9.29 -6.06
CA LEU A 94 6.25 10.61 -5.75
C LEU A 94 6.64 10.71 -4.26
N ARG A 95 5.75 10.24 -3.37
CA ARG A 95 6.01 10.22 -1.93
C ARG A 95 7.23 9.36 -1.59
N ARG A 96 7.32 8.16 -2.14
CA ARG A 96 8.45 7.24 -1.90
C ARG A 96 9.76 7.88 -2.37
N PHE A 97 9.77 8.46 -3.57
CA PHE A 97 10.92 9.22 -4.08
C PHE A 97 11.35 10.32 -3.09
N ALA A 98 10.41 11.13 -2.60
CA ALA A 98 10.72 12.18 -1.65
C ALA A 98 11.33 11.62 -0.35
N GLN A 99 10.78 10.52 0.18
CA GLN A 99 11.27 9.87 1.39
C GLN A 99 12.67 9.27 1.21
N GLU A 100 12.92 8.54 0.12
CA GLU A 100 14.22 7.92 -0.19
C GLU A 100 15.35 8.95 -0.34
N HIS A 101 15.02 10.16 -0.80
CA HIS A 101 15.96 11.25 -0.97
C HIS A 101 15.95 12.29 0.15
N GLY A 102 15.20 12.05 1.24
CA GLY A 102 15.11 12.97 2.38
C GLY A 102 14.50 14.34 2.03
N LEU A 103 13.69 14.41 0.98
CA LEU A 103 13.03 15.63 0.53
C LEU A 103 11.73 15.85 1.31
N ALA A 104 11.60 17.00 1.96
CA ALA A 104 10.35 17.39 2.58
C ALA A 104 9.30 17.70 1.50
N LEU A 105 8.12 17.10 1.56
CA LEU A 105 6.97 17.48 0.72
C LEU A 105 6.34 18.78 1.24
N PRO A 106 5.63 19.56 0.38
CA PRO A 106 4.76 20.62 0.88
C PRO A 106 3.75 20.08 1.90
N LEU A 107 3.53 20.81 2.99
CA LEU A 107 2.82 20.28 4.16
C LEU A 107 1.38 19.82 3.84
N GLY A 108 0.66 20.58 3.01
CA GLY A 108 -0.68 20.22 2.54
C GLY A 108 -0.68 18.91 1.75
N LEU A 109 0.26 18.74 0.82
CA LEU A 109 0.41 17.51 0.04
C LEU A 109 0.78 16.32 0.93
N SER A 110 1.74 16.48 1.84
CA SER A 110 2.15 15.41 2.76
C SER A 110 0.97 14.87 3.55
N ARG A 111 0.20 15.76 4.20
CA ARG A 111 -0.97 15.38 5.01
C ARG A 111 -2.02 14.63 4.21
N LEU A 112 -2.24 15.07 2.97
CA LEU A 112 -3.20 14.43 2.09
C LEU A 112 -2.73 13.04 1.65
N LEU A 113 -1.47 12.88 1.27
CA LEU A 113 -0.90 11.57 0.94
C LEU A 113 -0.81 10.64 2.16
N ASP A 114 -0.61 11.17 3.35
CA ASP A 114 -0.71 10.43 4.63
C ASP A 114 -2.13 9.89 4.84
N PHE A 115 -3.13 10.73 4.65
CA PHE A 115 -4.52 10.34 4.77
C PHE A 115 -4.90 9.28 3.73
N ILE A 116 -4.51 9.46 2.46
CA ILE A 116 -4.79 8.50 1.39
C ILE A 116 -4.09 7.17 1.65
N ALA A 117 -2.83 7.18 2.13
CA ALA A 117 -2.12 5.96 2.53
C ALA A 117 -2.85 5.21 3.65
N LEU A 118 -3.38 5.95 4.62
CA LEU A 118 -4.11 5.38 5.75
C LEU A 118 -5.45 4.77 5.35
N VAL A 119 -6.19 5.43 4.46
CA VAL A 119 -7.56 5.04 4.08
C VAL A 119 -7.60 4.05 2.91
N LEU A 120 -6.62 4.11 2.01
CA LEU A 120 -6.55 3.23 0.83
C LEU A 120 -5.25 2.40 0.81
N PRO A 121 -5.08 1.43 1.72
CA PRO A 121 -3.89 0.58 1.75
C PRO A 121 -3.63 -0.18 0.44
N ALA A 122 -4.68 -0.42 -0.36
CA ALA A 122 -4.63 -1.23 -1.57
C ALA A 122 -4.08 -0.51 -2.82
N GLN A 123 -3.96 0.83 -2.81
CA GLN A 123 -3.56 1.66 -3.97
C GLN A 123 -2.05 1.86 -4.12
N SER A 124 -1.23 1.42 -3.14
CA SER A 124 0.19 1.23 -3.36
C SER A 124 0.38 -0.07 -4.18
N GLY A 125 1.34 -0.15 -5.11
CA GLY A 125 1.57 -1.40 -5.86
C GLY A 125 1.85 -2.62 -4.97
N GLU A 126 2.37 -2.38 -3.75
CA GLU A 126 2.50 -3.39 -2.69
C GLU A 126 1.15 -3.75 -2.04
N GLY A 127 0.23 -2.79 -1.97
CA GLY A 127 -1.12 -2.90 -1.45
C GLY A 127 -2.03 -3.81 -2.26
N ARG A 128 -1.91 -3.86 -3.59
CA ARG A 128 -2.73 -4.77 -4.41
C ARG A 128 -2.40 -6.23 -4.15
N ALA A 129 -1.12 -6.60 -4.20
CA ALA A 129 -0.70 -7.97 -3.89
C ALA A 129 -0.94 -8.33 -2.41
N ALA A 130 -0.87 -7.36 -1.51
CA ALA A 130 -1.26 -7.54 -0.11
C ALA A 130 -2.78 -7.71 0.06
N ALA A 131 -3.59 -6.97 -0.69
CA ALA A 131 -5.04 -7.04 -0.67
C ALA A 131 -5.55 -8.36 -1.28
N GLU A 132 -5.00 -8.79 -2.42
CA GLU A 132 -5.31 -10.09 -3.03
C GLU A 132 -4.94 -11.23 -2.08
N ARG A 133 -3.78 -11.14 -1.39
CA ARG A 133 -3.41 -12.08 -0.32
C ARG A 133 -4.36 -12.02 0.87
N ALA A 134 -4.82 -10.83 1.27
CA ALA A 134 -5.76 -10.68 2.38
C ALA A 134 -7.13 -11.28 2.06
N VAL A 135 -7.61 -11.14 0.81
CA VAL A 135 -8.84 -11.77 0.32
C VAL A 135 -8.69 -13.28 0.30
N ALA A 136 -7.61 -13.81 -0.29
CA ALA A 136 -7.34 -15.25 -0.30
C ALA A 136 -7.26 -15.83 1.12
N LEU A 137 -6.61 -15.13 2.05
CA LEU A 137 -6.56 -15.54 3.46
C LEU A 137 -7.93 -15.50 4.15
N ALA A 138 -8.80 -14.56 3.78
CA ALA A 138 -10.16 -14.51 4.32
C ALA A 138 -11.01 -15.69 3.82
N GLU A 139 -10.94 -15.98 2.52
CA GLU A 139 -11.60 -17.15 1.90
C GLU A 139 -11.10 -18.47 2.49
N ASP A 140 -9.79 -18.60 2.70
CA ASP A 140 -9.20 -19.78 3.34
C ASP A 140 -9.67 -19.94 4.80
N ARG A 141 -9.82 -18.84 5.54
CA ARG A 141 -10.35 -18.87 6.93
C ARG A 141 -11.80 -19.34 6.94
N GLU A 142 -12.64 -18.80 6.08
CA GLU A 142 -14.05 -19.17 5.98
C GLU A 142 -14.20 -20.64 5.58
N THR A 143 -13.44 -21.08 4.59
CA THR A 143 -13.43 -22.48 4.14
C THR A 143 -12.96 -23.42 5.25
N THR A 144 -11.89 -23.06 5.98
CA THR A 144 -11.39 -23.84 7.11
C THR A 144 -12.44 -23.99 8.22
N LEU A 145 -13.13 -22.90 8.57
CA LEU A 145 -14.19 -22.93 9.58
C LEU A 145 -15.41 -23.74 9.11
N GLY A 146 -15.80 -23.62 7.84
CA GLY A 146 -16.87 -24.42 7.24
C GLY A 146 -16.55 -25.92 7.22
N ALA A 147 -15.31 -26.27 6.87
CA ALA A 147 -14.83 -27.65 6.88
C ALA A 147 -14.81 -28.22 8.31
N ALA A 148 -14.33 -27.45 9.29
CA ALA A 148 -14.36 -27.84 10.70
C ALA A 148 -15.79 -28.05 11.19
N LEU A 149 -16.71 -27.12 10.89
CA LEU A 149 -18.13 -27.23 11.24
C LEU A 149 -18.77 -28.50 10.65
N TYR A 150 -18.46 -28.81 9.38
CA TYR A 150 -18.93 -30.03 8.76
C TYR A 150 -18.42 -31.29 9.49
N LEU A 151 -17.14 -31.33 9.84
CA LEU A 151 -16.54 -32.49 10.51
C LEU A 151 -17.12 -32.67 11.91
N VAL A 152 -17.23 -31.61 12.72
CA VAL A 152 -17.76 -31.72 14.08
C VAL A 152 -19.24 -32.09 14.12
N THR A 153 -20.01 -31.75 13.08
CA THR A 153 -21.45 -32.08 13.00
C THR A 153 -21.72 -33.46 12.41
N ARG A 154 -20.90 -33.94 11.47
CA ARG A 154 -21.12 -35.22 10.77
C ARG A 154 -20.21 -36.36 11.21
N GLN A 155 -19.07 -36.05 11.78
CA GLN A 155 -18.00 -36.99 12.16
C GLN A 155 -17.42 -36.60 13.52
N ALA A 156 -18.30 -36.24 14.47
CA ALA A 156 -17.91 -35.75 15.78
C ALA A 156 -16.89 -36.67 16.47
N GLY A 157 -17.10 -37.99 16.42
CA GLY A 157 -16.22 -38.97 17.06
C GLY A 157 -14.76 -38.95 16.58
N ASP A 158 -14.54 -38.60 15.30
CA ASP A 158 -13.18 -38.49 14.74
C ASP A 158 -12.49 -37.18 15.12
N CYS A 159 -13.25 -36.22 15.65
CA CYS A 159 -12.80 -34.87 16.01
C CYS A 159 -12.47 -34.73 17.50
N LEU A 160 -12.78 -35.73 18.33
CA LEU A 160 -12.57 -35.70 19.77
C LEU A 160 -11.19 -36.24 20.17
N ASP A 161 -10.66 -35.74 21.28
CA ASP A 161 -9.51 -36.31 21.98
C ASP A 161 -9.92 -37.48 22.89
N GLY A 162 -8.95 -38.00 23.65
CA GLY A 162 -9.19 -39.08 24.62
C GLY A 162 -10.04 -38.68 25.83
N GLU A 163 -10.27 -37.38 26.04
CA GLU A 163 -11.07 -36.83 27.14
C GLU A 163 -12.47 -36.38 26.69
N GLY A 164 -12.76 -36.46 25.39
CA GLY A 164 -14.05 -36.10 24.81
C GLY A 164 -14.20 -34.63 24.42
N TYR A 165 -13.09 -33.88 24.32
CA TYR A 165 -13.07 -32.51 23.81
C TYR A 165 -12.69 -32.46 22.33
N TYR A 166 -13.14 -31.42 21.63
CA TYR A 166 -12.73 -31.20 20.24
C TYR A 166 -11.25 -30.84 20.15
N ASP A 167 -10.48 -31.65 19.43
CA ASP A 167 -9.05 -31.44 19.19
C ASP A 167 -8.85 -30.69 17.86
N ALA A 168 -8.49 -29.41 17.95
CA ALA A 168 -8.23 -28.56 16.80
C ALA A 168 -7.12 -29.11 15.89
N ALA A 169 -6.06 -29.72 16.44
CA ALA A 169 -4.98 -30.29 15.64
C ALA A 169 -5.47 -31.48 14.83
N ARG A 170 -6.23 -32.36 15.47
CA ARG A 170 -6.85 -33.52 14.81
C ARG A 170 -7.85 -33.12 13.73
N ILE A 171 -8.69 -32.12 13.99
CA ILE A 171 -9.63 -31.58 13.00
C ILE A 171 -8.88 -31.01 11.80
N VAL A 172 -7.81 -30.23 12.01
CA VAL A 172 -6.99 -29.70 10.92
C VAL A 172 -6.36 -30.83 10.10
N ASP A 173 -5.86 -31.89 10.73
CA ASP A 173 -5.29 -33.03 10.02
C ASP A 173 -6.34 -33.77 9.17
N LEU A 174 -7.59 -33.86 9.63
CA LEU A 174 -8.71 -34.38 8.85
C LEU A 174 -9.08 -33.48 7.67
N ILE A 175 -9.13 -32.16 7.88
CA ILE A 175 -9.36 -31.17 6.82
C ILE A 175 -8.29 -31.29 5.75
N ARG A 176 -7.02 -31.35 6.14
CA ARG A 176 -5.88 -31.45 5.22
C ARG A 176 -5.82 -32.76 4.47
N THR A 177 -6.14 -33.88 5.14
CA THR A 177 -6.25 -35.19 4.48
C THR A 177 -7.29 -35.17 3.36
N ARG A 178 -8.33 -34.34 3.49
CA ARG A 178 -9.39 -34.15 2.50
C ARG A 178 -9.30 -32.79 1.79
N ALA A 179 -8.12 -32.20 1.67
CA ALA A 179 -7.94 -30.84 1.17
C ALA A 179 -8.57 -30.63 -0.22
N VAL A 180 -8.49 -31.62 -1.13
CA VAL A 180 -9.07 -31.54 -2.48
C VAL A 180 -10.60 -31.37 -2.46
N PHE A 181 -11.28 -31.86 -1.43
CA PHE A 181 -12.73 -31.70 -1.28
C PHE A 181 -13.11 -30.26 -0.91
N TRP A 182 -12.29 -29.61 -0.09
CA TRP A 182 -12.53 -28.26 0.43
C TRP A 182 -11.98 -27.18 -0.49
N TRP A 183 -10.85 -27.46 -1.15
CA TRP A 183 -10.19 -26.57 -2.09
C TRP A 183 -9.88 -27.31 -3.40
N PRO A 184 -10.84 -27.37 -4.35
CA PRO A 184 -10.69 -28.15 -5.57
C PRO A 184 -9.69 -27.56 -6.58
N LEU A 185 -9.37 -26.26 -6.46
CA LEU A 185 -8.55 -25.54 -7.44
C LEU A 185 -7.09 -25.36 -7.00
N ALA A 186 -6.84 -25.15 -5.71
CA ALA A 186 -5.50 -24.93 -5.17
C ALA A 186 -5.48 -25.26 -3.67
N PRO A 187 -4.36 -25.72 -3.09
CA PRO A 187 -4.28 -25.90 -1.64
C PRO A 187 -4.41 -24.55 -0.90
N PRO A 188 -4.88 -24.57 0.36
CA PRO A 188 -5.02 -23.36 1.15
C PRO A 188 -3.68 -22.68 1.41
N THR A 189 -3.70 -21.35 1.48
CA THR A 189 -2.57 -20.49 1.82
C THR A 189 -2.25 -20.52 3.32
N LEU A 190 -3.26 -20.81 4.15
CA LEU A 190 -3.08 -20.96 5.59
C LEU A 190 -2.19 -22.17 5.91
N SER A 191 -1.18 -21.95 6.76
CA SER A 191 -0.40 -23.03 7.35
C SER A 191 -1.22 -23.87 8.33
N ARG A 192 -0.72 -25.06 8.68
CA ARG A 192 -1.36 -25.94 9.67
C ARG A 192 -1.58 -25.22 10.99
N GLU A 193 -0.55 -24.54 11.45
CA GLU A 193 -0.49 -23.85 12.73
C GLU A 193 -1.52 -22.72 12.76
N GLN A 194 -1.62 -21.94 11.68
CA GLN A 194 -2.63 -20.88 11.56
C GLN A 194 -4.06 -21.44 11.53
N MET A 195 -4.28 -22.59 10.91
CA MET A 195 -5.59 -23.26 10.96
C MET A 195 -5.92 -23.74 12.37
N ILE A 196 -4.94 -24.30 13.10
CA ILE A 196 -5.13 -24.74 14.49
C ILE A 196 -5.49 -23.55 15.38
N GLU A 197 -4.71 -22.46 15.31
CA GLU A 197 -4.99 -21.23 16.06
C GLU A 197 -6.38 -20.68 15.75
N LEU A 198 -6.78 -20.70 14.48
CA LEU A 198 -8.11 -20.29 14.05
C LEU A 198 -9.19 -21.18 14.69
N LEU A 199 -9.02 -22.51 14.66
CA LEU A 199 -10.00 -23.43 15.24
C LEU A 199 -10.05 -23.33 16.76
N VAL A 200 -8.91 -23.22 17.46
CA VAL A 200 -8.87 -23.01 18.92
C VAL A 200 -9.63 -21.74 19.33
N LYS A 201 -9.55 -20.68 18.52
CA LYS A 201 -10.25 -19.43 18.77
C LYS A 201 -11.78 -19.57 18.66
N TRP A 202 -12.28 -20.41 17.76
CA TRP A 202 -13.69 -20.44 17.38
C TRP A 202 -14.45 -21.70 17.80
N LEU A 203 -13.75 -22.80 18.08
CA LEU A 203 -14.30 -23.97 18.73
C LEU A 203 -14.15 -23.78 20.24
N PRO A 204 -15.23 -23.44 20.97
CA PRO A 204 -15.14 -23.44 22.42
C PRO A 204 -14.73 -24.84 22.89
N SER A 205 -13.96 -24.89 23.97
CA SER A 205 -13.66 -26.11 24.74
C SER A 205 -14.93 -26.63 25.44
N ALA A 206 -16.04 -26.73 24.70
CA ALA A 206 -17.34 -27.05 25.25
C ALA A 206 -17.51 -28.57 25.27
N THR A 207 -17.48 -29.09 26.49
CA THR A 207 -17.93 -30.42 26.90
C THR A 207 -19.38 -30.68 26.48
N ARG A 208 -19.66 -31.95 26.19
CA ARG A 208 -20.96 -32.55 26.49
C ARG A 208 -20.96 -33.11 27.90
#